data_AF-A0A949YZP7-F1
#
_entry.id   AF-A0A949YZP7-F1
#
_cell.length_a   1.000
_cell.length_b   1.000
_cell.length_c   1.000
_cell.angle_alpha   90.00
_cell.angle_beta   90.00
_cell.angle_gamma   90.00
#
_symmetry.space_group_name_H-M   'P 1'
#
loop_
_entity.id
_entity.type
_entity.pdbx_description
1 polymer ?
#
loop_
_entity_poly.entity_id
_entity_poly.type
_entity_poly.pdbx_seq_one_letter_code
_entity_poly.pdbx_strand_id
1 'polypeptide(L)'
;MHTIISNCVHKNAWALKQLVQTRPAIVFLVGQASWDMFRQSFGHLIRSKATLPTLPEDGPFTLLRMTTQQECRLEFSTTIGAEHHALSTRLVITPHFSYSENFLPQFRMTPANFEAFVQQYPRAAELLQKDSRINFQKNPGSLVATGMERDAAGFLSELKRKYPAAERALMPDLYDPHAMMTAVLKNTYGKELTYTESRTGSPRFLTRTDGPCTFWVNEHWKFPRGCPYGKPDQKRYSIGFLEKVTALMLAGSTATTASVRA
;
A
#
# COMPACT_ATOMS: atom_id res chain seq x y z
N MET A 1 22.83 4.33 -4.26
CA MET A 1 21.36 4.26 -4.43
C MET A 1 20.94 3.92 -5.87
N HIS A 2 21.59 4.49 -6.90
CA HIS A 2 21.33 4.21 -8.33
C HIS A 2 21.46 2.72 -8.75
N THR A 3 22.38 1.96 -8.16
CA THR A 3 22.65 0.57 -8.57
C THR A 3 21.56 -0.43 -8.14
N ILE A 4 20.92 -0.21 -6.99
CA ILE A 4 19.83 -1.09 -6.50
C ILE A 4 18.58 -0.85 -7.34
N ILE A 5 18.24 0.40 -7.62
CA ILE A 5 17.09 0.75 -8.46
C ILE A 5 17.30 0.21 -9.88
N SER A 6 18.47 0.45 -10.47
CA SER A 6 18.82 -0.07 -11.79
C SER A 6 18.75 -1.60 -11.83
N ASN A 7 19.31 -2.32 -10.86
CA ASN A 7 19.28 -3.78 -10.89
C ASN A 7 17.90 -4.38 -10.56
N CYS A 8 17.22 -3.91 -9.52
CA CYS A 8 15.98 -4.51 -9.03
C CYS A 8 14.75 -4.14 -9.86
N VAL A 9 14.73 -2.95 -10.48
CA VAL A 9 13.55 -2.43 -11.21
C VAL A 9 13.74 -2.50 -12.72
N HIS A 10 14.93 -2.17 -13.24
CA HIS A 10 15.14 -2.04 -14.70
C HIS A 10 15.95 -3.18 -15.31
N LYS A 11 17.22 -3.35 -14.94
CA LYS A 11 18.19 -4.27 -15.56
C LYS A 11 17.83 -5.74 -15.35
N ASN A 12 17.47 -6.14 -14.12
CA ASN A 12 17.05 -7.53 -13.85
C ASN A 12 15.54 -7.65 -13.61
N ALA A 13 14.85 -6.52 -13.39
CA ALA A 13 13.41 -6.41 -13.16
C ALA A 13 12.88 -7.44 -12.14
N TRP A 14 13.64 -7.76 -11.09
CA TRP A 14 13.32 -8.86 -10.17
C TRP A 14 11.97 -8.71 -9.49
N ALA A 15 11.62 -7.50 -9.03
CA ALA A 15 10.31 -7.24 -8.42
C ALA A 15 9.17 -7.46 -9.41
N LEU A 16 9.38 -7.08 -10.68
CA LEU A 16 8.41 -7.25 -11.75
C LEU A 16 8.27 -8.71 -12.19
N LYS A 17 9.39 -9.44 -12.29
CA LYS A 17 9.37 -10.89 -12.53
C LYS A 17 8.60 -11.60 -11.42
N GLN A 18 8.79 -11.20 -10.16
CA GLN A 18 7.97 -11.72 -9.06
C GLN A 18 6.50 -11.37 -9.21
N LEU A 19 6.16 -10.14 -9.59
CA LEU A 19 4.77 -9.75 -9.83
C LEU A 19 4.10 -10.59 -10.94
N VAL A 20 4.80 -10.78 -12.07
CA VAL A 20 4.37 -11.62 -13.20
C VAL A 20 4.25 -13.10 -12.81
N GLN A 21 5.18 -13.59 -11.99
CA GLN A 21 5.19 -14.99 -11.53
C GLN A 21 4.13 -15.29 -10.47
N THR A 22 3.76 -14.29 -9.66
CA THR A 22 2.94 -14.51 -8.46
C THR A 22 1.54 -13.93 -8.57
N ARG A 23 1.30 -13.09 -9.59
CA ARG A 23 0.02 -12.45 -9.96
C ARG A 23 -0.84 -12.13 -8.73
N PRO A 24 -0.31 -11.35 -7.77
CA PRO A 24 -1.01 -11.11 -6.51
C PRO A 24 -2.33 -10.39 -6.77
N ALA A 25 -3.40 -10.78 -6.08
CA ALA A 25 -4.64 -9.99 -6.08
C ALA A 25 -4.40 -8.57 -5.55
N ILE A 26 -3.54 -8.41 -4.53
CA ILE A 26 -3.26 -7.12 -3.89
C ILE A 26 -1.76 -6.96 -3.66
N VAL A 27 -1.24 -5.77 -3.92
CA VAL A 27 0.10 -5.32 -3.53
C VAL A 27 -0.01 -4.09 -2.64
N PHE A 28 0.59 -4.18 -1.44
CA PHE A 28 0.83 -3.03 -0.58
C PHE A 28 2.20 -2.41 -0.91
N LEU A 29 2.20 -1.19 -1.43
CA LEU A 29 3.40 -0.40 -1.68
C LEU A 29 3.67 0.49 -0.48
N VAL A 30 4.81 0.26 0.17
CA VAL A 30 5.13 0.90 1.44
C VAL A 30 5.93 2.18 1.23
N GLY A 31 5.34 3.31 1.61
CA GLY A 31 5.95 4.64 1.57
C GLY A 31 5.89 5.30 0.19
N GLN A 32 5.95 6.63 0.20
CA GLN A 32 5.89 7.44 -1.03
C GLN A 32 7.08 7.17 -1.96
N ALA A 33 8.29 6.99 -1.44
CA ALA A 33 9.46 6.68 -2.27
C ALA A 33 9.28 5.40 -3.09
N SER A 34 8.74 4.33 -2.49
CA SER A 34 8.43 3.08 -3.19
C SER A 34 7.36 3.29 -4.26
N TRP A 35 6.33 4.07 -3.94
CA TRP A 35 5.29 4.46 -4.89
C TRP A 35 5.86 5.25 -6.07
N ASP A 36 6.71 6.26 -5.85
CA ASP A 36 7.26 7.09 -6.91
C ASP A 36 8.15 6.28 -7.86
N MET A 37 9.01 5.40 -7.33
CA MET A 37 9.80 4.47 -8.15
C MET A 37 8.91 3.53 -8.97
N PHE A 38 7.84 3.00 -8.35
CA PHE A 38 6.89 2.10 -9.01
C PHE A 38 6.12 2.83 -10.11
N ARG A 39 5.56 4.00 -9.82
CA ARG A 39 4.81 4.84 -10.75
C ARG A 39 5.67 5.34 -11.90
N GLN A 40 6.93 5.70 -11.65
CA GLN A 40 7.85 6.10 -12.73
C GLN A 40 8.02 4.99 -13.76
N SER A 41 8.07 3.73 -13.31
CA SER A 41 8.31 2.59 -14.20
C SER A 41 7.02 2.02 -14.79
N PHE A 42 5.91 2.07 -14.05
CA PHE A 42 4.68 1.33 -14.36
C PHE A 42 3.42 2.19 -14.39
N GLY A 43 3.53 3.51 -14.25
CA GLY A 43 2.39 4.42 -14.16
C GLY A 43 1.43 4.33 -15.35
N HIS A 44 1.96 4.05 -16.55
CA HIS A 44 1.18 3.84 -17.77
C HIS A 44 0.27 2.59 -17.73
N LEU A 45 0.58 1.63 -16.86
CA LEU A 45 -0.21 0.40 -16.61
C LEU A 45 -1.19 0.57 -15.44
N ILE A 46 -1.16 1.70 -14.74
CA ILE A 46 -2.05 1.94 -13.61
C ILE A 46 -3.40 2.40 -14.13
N ARG A 47 -4.46 1.77 -13.62
CA ARG A 47 -5.86 2.11 -13.88
C ARG A 47 -6.48 2.52 -12.57
N SER A 48 -6.94 3.76 -12.49
CA SER A 48 -7.60 4.30 -11.31
C SER A 48 -8.72 5.23 -11.73
N LYS A 49 -9.81 5.26 -10.96
CA LYS A 49 -10.95 6.15 -11.24
C LYS A 49 -10.54 7.63 -11.20
N ALA A 50 -9.62 7.98 -10.30
CA ALA A 50 -9.01 9.30 -10.23
C ALA A 50 -7.49 9.18 -10.31
N THR A 51 -6.86 10.13 -11.00
CA THR A 51 -5.40 10.25 -11.06
C THR A 51 -4.86 10.47 -9.65
N LEU A 52 -3.90 9.65 -9.24
CA LEU A 52 -3.21 9.83 -7.96
C LEU A 52 -2.26 11.04 -8.08
N PRO A 53 -2.18 11.91 -7.04
CA PRO A 53 -1.34 13.09 -7.07
C PRO A 53 0.14 12.72 -7.14
N THR A 54 0.91 13.55 -7.85
CA THR A 54 2.38 13.46 -7.87
C THR A 54 3.01 14.01 -6.59
N LEU A 55 2.34 14.99 -5.97
CA LEU A 55 2.70 15.61 -4.70
C LEU A 55 1.51 15.51 -3.73
N PRO A 56 1.32 14.35 -3.08
CA PRO A 56 0.27 14.18 -2.08
C PRO A 56 0.47 15.11 -0.87
N GLU A 57 -0.60 15.78 -0.43
CA GLU A 57 -0.60 16.74 0.69
C GLU A 57 -0.01 16.17 1.99
N ASP A 58 -0.38 14.92 2.32
CA ASP A 58 0.09 14.17 3.50
C ASP A 58 0.83 12.90 3.08
N GLY A 59 1.64 13.01 2.02
CA GLY A 59 2.54 11.95 1.59
C GLY A 59 1.82 10.61 1.38
N PRO A 60 2.31 9.52 1.99
CA PRO A 60 1.71 8.20 1.86
C PRO A 60 0.33 8.06 2.53
N PHE A 61 -0.06 8.94 3.46
CA PHE A 61 -1.40 8.88 4.08
C PHE A 61 -2.48 9.33 3.09
N THR A 62 -2.26 10.42 2.34
CA THR A 62 -3.15 10.80 1.24
C THR A 62 -3.30 9.66 0.24
N LEU A 63 -2.19 9.02 -0.15
CA LEU A 63 -2.20 7.90 -1.10
C LEU A 63 -2.93 6.67 -0.53
N LEU A 64 -2.77 6.36 0.76
CA LEU A 64 -3.48 5.29 1.45
C LEU A 64 -4.99 5.51 1.41
N ARG A 65 -5.46 6.70 1.77
CA ARG A 65 -6.89 7.06 1.71
C ARG A 65 -7.44 6.90 0.31
N MET A 66 -6.78 7.50 -0.68
CA MET A 66 -7.23 7.41 -2.07
C MET A 66 -7.31 5.94 -2.51
N THR A 67 -6.25 5.15 -2.30
CA THR A 67 -6.19 3.76 -2.79
C THR A 67 -6.97 2.74 -1.97
N THR A 68 -7.51 3.12 -0.82
CA THR A 68 -8.45 2.29 -0.04
C THR A 68 -9.92 2.64 -0.34
N GLN A 69 -10.20 3.89 -0.69
CA GLN A 69 -11.55 4.38 -1.03
C GLN A 69 -11.93 4.18 -2.50
N GLN A 70 -10.96 4.24 -3.41
CA GLN A 70 -11.20 4.16 -4.85
C GLN A 70 -10.43 3.01 -5.48
N GLU A 71 -10.91 2.49 -6.60
CA GLU A 71 -10.18 1.45 -7.32
C GLU A 71 -8.92 1.96 -8.00
N CYS A 72 -7.81 1.26 -7.73
CA CYS A 72 -6.48 1.52 -8.28
C CYS A 72 -5.81 0.17 -8.56
N ARG A 73 -5.65 -0.19 -9.82
CA ARG A 73 -5.09 -1.47 -10.24
C ARG A 73 -3.88 -1.27 -11.14
N LEU A 74 -2.92 -2.19 -11.05
CA LEU A 74 -1.97 -2.42 -12.13
C LEU A 74 -2.60 -3.42 -13.09
N GLU A 75 -2.78 -3.03 -14.34
CA GLU A 75 -3.36 -3.88 -15.38
C GLU A 75 -2.41 -4.05 -16.55
N PHE A 76 -2.24 -5.29 -16.97
CA PHE A 76 -1.38 -5.64 -18.11
C PHE A 76 -1.90 -6.90 -18.79
N SER A 77 -1.88 -6.93 -20.13
CA SER A 77 -2.15 -8.15 -20.89
C SER A 77 -1.30 -8.21 -22.14
N THR A 78 -0.79 -9.41 -22.45
CA THR A 78 0.01 -9.67 -23.65
C THR A 78 -0.10 -11.13 -24.06
N THR A 79 0.29 -11.44 -25.29
CA THR A 79 0.44 -12.80 -25.81
C THR A 79 1.85 -12.97 -26.36
N ILE A 80 2.56 -14.00 -25.92
CA ILE A 80 3.90 -14.36 -26.40
C ILE A 80 3.87 -15.79 -26.93
N GLY A 81 4.02 -15.94 -28.25
CA GLY A 81 3.81 -17.23 -28.90
C GLY A 81 2.37 -17.69 -28.70
N ALA A 82 2.19 -18.89 -28.16
CA ALA A 82 0.87 -19.44 -27.81
C ALA A 82 0.45 -19.15 -26.34
N GLU A 83 1.26 -18.45 -25.55
CA GLU A 83 1.00 -18.19 -24.13
C GLU A 83 0.40 -16.79 -23.94
N HIS A 84 -0.85 -16.72 -23.47
CA HIS A 84 -1.48 -15.47 -23.02
C HIS A 84 -1.15 -15.19 -21.55
N HIS A 85 -0.84 -13.93 -21.25
CA HIS A 85 -0.62 -13.44 -19.90
C HIS A 85 -1.51 -12.24 -19.63
N ALA A 86 -2.18 -12.26 -18.48
CA ALA A 86 -2.92 -11.12 -17.97
C ALA A 86 -2.65 -10.94 -16.48
N LEU A 87 -2.50 -9.69 -16.06
CA LEU A 87 -2.31 -9.28 -14.68
C LEU A 87 -3.31 -8.16 -14.38
N SER A 88 -4.02 -8.31 -13.28
CA SER A 88 -4.85 -7.27 -12.70
C SER A 88 -4.64 -7.34 -11.19
N THR A 89 -3.84 -6.42 -10.65
CA THR A 89 -3.44 -6.41 -9.25
C THR A 89 -3.94 -5.13 -8.59
N ARG A 90 -4.69 -5.25 -7.51
CA ARG A 90 -5.07 -4.12 -6.67
C ARG A 90 -3.84 -3.49 -6.02
N LEU A 91 -3.68 -2.18 -6.18
CA LEU A 91 -2.63 -1.41 -5.52
C LEU A 91 -3.20 -0.69 -4.31
N VAL A 92 -2.50 -0.80 -3.18
CA VAL A 92 -2.72 0.02 -1.99
C VAL A 92 -1.38 0.61 -1.57
N ILE A 93 -1.29 1.93 -1.45
CA ILE A 93 -0.09 2.59 -0.95
C ILE A 93 -0.25 2.79 0.56
N THR A 94 0.75 2.46 1.35
CA THR A 94 0.69 2.59 2.82
C THR A 94 1.80 3.52 3.33
N PRO A 95 1.68 4.07 4.55
CA PRO A 95 2.81 4.65 5.27
C PRO A 95 3.97 3.67 5.43
N HIS A 96 5.15 4.19 5.79
CA HIS A 96 6.36 3.39 5.96
C HIS A 96 6.30 2.55 7.26
N PHE A 97 6.65 1.26 7.20
CA PHE A 97 6.54 0.33 8.35
C PHE A 97 7.62 0.51 9.42
N SER A 98 8.69 1.26 9.17
CA SER A 98 9.77 1.42 10.17
C SER A 98 9.36 2.19 11.42
N TYR A 99 8.19 2.82 11.42
CA TYR A 99 7.65 3.53 12.57
C TYR A 99 6.27 2.95 12.87
N SER A 100 6.13 2.23 13.98
CA SER A 100 4.85 1.65 14.41
C SER A 100 3.75 2.70 14.56
N GLU A 101 4.15 3.92 14.96
CA GLU A 101 3.28 5.10 15.06
C GLU A 101 2.54 5.43 13.77
N ASN A 102 3.11 5.11 12.60
CA ASN A 102 2.45 5.32 11.31
C ASN A 102 1.21 4.43 11.10
N PHE A 103 1.01 3.41 11.93
CA PHE A 103 -0.11 2.47 11.84
C PHE A 103 -1.09 2.61 13.00
N LEU A 104 -0.87 3.56 13.90
CA LEU A 104 -1.84 3.93 14.92
C LEU A 104 -3.01 4.70 14.29
N PRO A 105 -4.24 4.56 14.81
CA PRO A 105 -5.33 5.48 14.53
C PRO A 105 -4.91 6.92 14.88
N GLN A 106 -5.09 7.85 13.95
CA GLN A 106 -4.59 9.21 14.11
C GLN A 106 -5.39 10.22 13.28
N PHE A 107 -5.65 11.40 13.84
CA PHE A 107 -6.09 12.53 13.00
C PHE A 107 -4.87 13.24 12.42
N ARG A 108 -4.93 13.58 11.13
CA ARG A 108 -3.86 14.30 10.42
C ARG A 108 -4.45 15.50 9.68
N MET A 109 -4.17 16.70 10.18
CA MET A 109 -4.74 17.96 9.68
C MET A 109 -3.65 18.88 9.17
N THR A 110 -3.95 19.70 8.16
CA THR A 110 -3.07 20.83 7.84
C THR A 110 -3.01 21.79 9.03
N PRO A 111 -1.93 22.58 9.18
CA PRO A 111 -1.84 23.58 10.23
C PRO A 111 -3.03 24.55 10.24
N ALA A 112 -3.49 24.99 9.07
CA ALA A 112 -4.65 25.87 8.93
C ALA A 112 -5.96 25.20 9.39
N ASN A 113 -6.18 23.93 9.02
CA ASN A 113 -7.37 23.18 9.46
C ASN A 113 -7.35 22.97 10.98
N PHE A 114 -6.19 22.68 11.55
CA PHE A 114 -6.05 22.53 13.00
C PHE A 114 -6.29 23.85 13.74
N GLU A 115 -5.80 24.97 13.22
CA GLU A 115 -6.04 26.30 13.81
C GLU A 115 -7.53 26.66 13.77
N ALA A 116 -8.21 26.41 12.65
CA ALA A 116 -9.66 26.58 12.54
C ALA A 116 -10.40 25.67 13.55
N PHE A 117 -9.96 24.41 13.70
CA PHE A 117 -10.51 23.48 14.68
C PHE A 117 -10.34 23.97 16.13
N VAL A 118 -9.17 24.51 16.49
CA VAL A 118 -8.90 25.09 17.82
C VAL A 118 -9.81 26.28 18.10
N GLN A 119 -10.01 27.16 17.11
CA GLN A 119 -10.89 28.32 17.25
C GLN A 119 -12.36 27.90 17.43
N GLN A 120 -12.80 26.91 16.67
CA GLN A 120 -14.20 26.47 16.69
C GLN A 120 -14.53 25.54 17.88
N TYR A 121 -13.59 24.69 18.31
CA TYR A 121 -13.79 23.66 19.33
C TYR A 121 -12.67 23.64 20.38
N PRO A 122 -12.44 24.74 21.13
CA PRO A 122 -11.27 24.87 21.99
C PRO A 122 -11.13 23.78 23.05
N ARG A 123 -12.24 23.33 23.65
CA ARG A 123 -12.24 22.24 24.66
C ARG A 123 -11.93 20.86 24.07
N ALA A 124 -12.35 20.61 22.83
CA ALA A 124 -12.01 19.36 22.14
C ALA A 124 -10.55 19.37 21.68
N ALA A 125 -10.05 20.52 21.23
CA ALA A 125 -8.64 20.70 20.92
C ALA A 125 -7.74 20.53 22.16
N GLU A 126 -8.16 21.04 23.32
CA GLU A 126 -7.45 20.80 24.59
C GLU A 126 -7.38 19.30 24.93
N LEU A 127 -8.47 18.56 24.70
CA LEU A 127 -8.47 17.10 24.88
C LEU A 127 -7.45 16.43 23.95
N LEU A 128 -7.40 16.79 22.67
CA LEU A 128 -6.40 16.24 21.73
C LEU A 128 -4.96 16.57 22.13
N GLN A 129 -4.71 17.69 22.79
CA GLN A 129 -3.37 18.14 23.16
C GLN A 129 -2.89 17.59 24.51
N LYS A 130 -3.81 17.27 25.43
CA LYS A 130 -3.49 16.95 26.83
C LYS A 130 -3.85 15.54 27.26
N ASP A 131 -4.70 14.83 26.51
CA ASP A 131 -5.10 13.48 26.88
C ASP A 131 -3.89 12.52 26.79
N SER A 132 -3.61 11.83 27.90
CA SER A 132 -2.47 10.91 28.00
C SER A 132 -2.53 9.68 27.08
N ARG A 133 -3.61 9.48 26.33
CA ARG A 133 -3.74 8.46 25.27
C ARG A 133 -3.27 8.95 23.91
N ILE A 134 -3.08 10.26 23.76
CA ILE A 134 -2.79 10.93 22.50
C ILE A 134 -1.32 11.38 22.47
N ASN A 135 -0.66 11.06 21.38
CA ASN A 135 0.61 11.65 20.98
C ASN A 135 0.33 12.81 20.03
N PHE A 136 0.43 14.03 20.56
CA PHE A 136 0.22 15.26 19.82
C PHE A 136 1.53 15.75 19.21
N GLN A 137 1.58 15.86 17.87
CA GLN A 137 2.75 16.32 17.13
C GLN A 137 2.38 17.52 16.24
N LYS A 138 3.03 18.66 16.49
CA LYS A 138 2.93 19.89 15.68
C LYS A 138 4.32 20.35 15.28
N ASN A 139 4.91 19.70 14.27
CA ASN A 139 6.23 20.09 13.76
C ASN A 139 6.09 21.16 12.66
N PRO A 140 6.94 22.19 12.62
CA PRO A 140 6.93 23.19 11.55
C PRO A 140 7.04 22.56 10.16
N GLY A 141 6.21 23.03 9.22
CA GLY A 141 6.23 22.54 7.83
C GLY A 141 5.61 21.15 7.62
N SER A 142 4.93 20.59 8.63
CA SER A 142 4.26 19.29 8.55
C SER A 142 2.78 19.37 8.96
N LEU A 143 2.02 18.32 8.67
CA LEU A 143 0.67 18.18 9.23
C LEU A 143 0.72 18.06 10.75
N VAL A 144 -0.33 18.55 11.40
CA VAL A 144 -0.60 18.30 12.81
C VAL A 144 -1.14 16.88 12.93
N ALA A 145 -0.40 16.01 13.62
CA ALA A 145 -0.76 14.62 13.83
C ALA A 145 -1.15 14.38 15.29
N THR A 146 -2.23 13.63 15.49
CA THR A 146 -2.72 13.25 16.82
C THR A 146 -2.91 11.74 16.86
N GLY A 147 -1.86 11.02 17.22
CA GLY A 147 -1.84 9.56 17.25
C GLY A 147 -2.43 9.00 18.53
N MET A 148 -3.32 8.01 18.42
CA MET A 148 -3.91 7.31 19.57
C MET A 148 -3.01 6.13 19.96
N GLU A 149 -2.15 6.32 20.95
CA GLU A 149 -1.16 5.31 21.37
C GLU A 149 -1.79 4.14 22.13
N ARG A 150 -2.92 4.38 22.80
CA ARG A 150 -3.65 3.39 23.58
C ARG A 150 -5.13 3.74 23.65
N ASP A 151 -5.98 2.71 23.78
CA ASP A 151 -7.43 2.87 23.93
C ASP A 151 -8.07 3.82 22.88
N ALA A 152 -7.71 3.65 21.61
CA ALA A 152 -8.25 4.48 20.51
C ALA A 152 -9.79 4.44 20.47
N ALA A 153 -10.40 3.27 20.70
CA ALA A 153 -11.85 3.10 20.71
C ALA A 153 -12.51 3.86 21.87
N GLY A 154 -11.94 3.81 23.08
CA GLY A 154 -12.43 4.55 24.23
C GLY A 154 -12.26 6.05 24.06
N PHE A 155 -11.12 6.50 23.50
CA PHE A 155 -10.89 7.92 23.18
C PHE A 155 -11.91 8.45 22.16
N LEU A 156 -12.11 7.74 21.04
CA LEU A 156 -13.09 8.12 20.02
C LEU A 156 -14.53 8.14 20.57
N SER A 157 -14.87 7.17 21.42
CA SER A 157 -16.19 7.13 22.07
C SER A 157 -16.40 8.31 23.02
N GLU A 158 -15.37 8.66 23.79
CA GLU A 158 -15.40 9.83 24.67
C GLU A 158 -15.51 11.14 23.89
N LEU A 159 -14.72 11.30 22.82
CA LEU A 159 -14.76 12.46 21.93
C LEU A 159 -16.16 12.64 21.33
N LYS A 160 -16.76 11.56 20.82
CA LYS A 160 -18.13 11.57 20.29
C LYS A 160 -19.18 11.94 21.35
N ARG A 161 -19.03 11.43 22.57
CA ARG A 161 -19.98 11.67 23.67
C ARG A 161 -19.87 13.09 24.22
N LYS A 162 -18.65 13.60 24.45
CA LYS A 162 -18.40 14.92 25.05
C LYS A 162 -18.52 16.05 24.02
N TYR A 163 -18.07 15.82 22.79
CA TYR A 163 -17.92 16.84 21.75
C TYR A 163 -18.41 16.33 20.37
N PRO A 164 -19.69 15.98 20.21
CA PRO A 164 -20.19 15.34 18.98
C PRO A 164 -20.03 16.18 17.71
N ALA A 165 -20.07 17.51 17.80
CA ALA A 165 -19.82 18.38 16.65
C ALA A 165 -18.34 18.41 16.26
N ALA A 166 -17.44 18.43 17.27
CA ALA A 166 -16.00 18.40 17.05
C ALA A 166 -15.55 17.05 16.50
N GLU A 167 -16.12 15.94 16.99
CA GLU A 167 -15.90 14.60 16.44
C GLU A 167 -16.21 14.56 14.95
N ARG A 168 -17.42 15.00 14.55
CA ARG A 168 -17.80 15.04 13.13
C ARG A 168 -16.86 15.88 12.28
N ALA A 169 -16.34 16.98 12.83
CA ALA A 169 -15.38 17.83 12.13
C ALA A 169 -14.00 17.15 11.97
N LEU A 170 -13.59 16.30 12.90
CA LEU A 170 -12.31 15.58 12.87
C LEU A 170 -12.34 14.29 12.05
N MET A 171 -13.50 13.62 11.96
CA MET A 171 -13.61 12.31 11.28
C MET A 171 -13.11 12.30 9.83
N PRO A 172 -13.30 13.36 9.02
CA PRO A 172 -12.67 13.45 7.71
C PRO A 172 -11.15 13.35 7.76
N ASP A 173 -10.48 13.75 8.83
CA ASP A 173 -9.03 13.72 8.97
C ASP A 173 -8.51 12.48 9.70
N LEU A 174 -9.40 11.55 10.08
CA LEU A 174 -9.02 10.30 10.74
C LEU A 174 -8.42 9.31 9.74
N TYR A 175 -7.24 8.79 10.09
CA TYR A 175 -6.59 7.67 9.44
C TYR A 175 -6.49 6.51 10.44
N ASP A 176 -6.99 5.34 10.06
CA ASP A 176 -6.70 4.08 10.74
C ASP A 176 -6.11 3.11 9.69
N PRO A 177 -4.78 3.12 9.50
CA PRO A 177 -4.16 2.35 8.43
C PRO A 177 -4.44 0.86 8.50
N HIS A 178 -4.50 0.28 9.71
CA HIS A 178 -4.85 -1.13 9.86
C HIS A 178 -6.31 -1.41 9.47
N ALA A 179 -7.27 -0.61 9.93
CA ALA A 179 -8.67 -0.78 9.54
C ALA A 179 -8.87 -0.57 8.04
N MET A 180 -8.21 0.44 7.45
CA MET A 180 -8.28 0.74 6.03
C MET A 180 -7.71 -0.40 5.16
N MET A 181 -6.55 -0.93 5.51
CA MET A 181 -5.96 -2.09 4.83
C MET A 181 -6.83 -3.34 5.00
N THR A 182 -7.34 -3.59 6.21
CA THR A 182 -8.22 -4.73 6.51
C THR A 182 -9.52 -4.65 5.71
N ALA A 183 -10.10 -3.45 5.54
CA ALA A 183 -11.28 -3.26 4.72
C ALA A 183 -11.03 -3.63 3.25
N VAL A 184 -9.86 -3.27 2.68
CA VAL A 184 -9.49 -3.68 1.32
C VAL A 184 -9.35 -5.20 1.22
N LEU A 185 -8.66 -5.83 2.18
CA LEU A 185 -8.53 -7.29 2.23
C LEU A 185 -9.91 -7.96 2.28
N LYS A 186 -10.79 -7.50 3.18
CA LYS A 186 -12.16 -8.01 3.34
C LYS A 186 -13.01 -7.83 2.07
N ASN A 187 -12.89 -6.70 1.39
CA ASN A 187 -13.64 -6.42 0.16
C ASN A 187 -13.17 -7.25 -1.05
N THR A 188 -11.93 -7.72 -1.01
CA THR A 188 -11.31 -8.55 -2.06
C THR A 188 -11.47 -10.05 -1.76
N TYR A 189 -11.67 -10.38 -0.48
CA TYR A 189 -11.98 -11.73 -0.03
C TYR A 189 -13.30 -12.24 -0.63
N GLY A 190 -13.27 -13.49 -1.10
CA GLY A 190 -14.40 -14.13 -1.79
C GLY A 190 -14.59 -13.69 -3.25
N LYS A 191 -13.76 -12.76 -3.75
CA LYS A 191 -13.70 -12.37 -5.17
C LYS A 191 -12.41 -12.85 -5.82
N GLU A 192 -11.28 -12.36 -5.30
CA GLU A 192 -9.95 -12.61 -5.85
C GLU A 192 -9.00 -13.18 -4.78
N LEU A 193 -9.28 -12.93 -3.50
CA LEU A 193 -8.56 -13.56 -2.39
C LEU A 193 -9.33 -14.77 -1.86
N THR A 194 -8.58 -15.85 -1.59
CA THR A 194 -9.08 -17.09 -0.98
C THR A 194 -8.34 -17.37 0.34
N TYR A 195 -8.91 -18.26 1.16
CA TYR A 195 -8.24 -18.87 2.32
C TYR A 195 -8.12 -20.37 2.04
N THR A 196 -7.00 -21.00 2.43
CA THR A 196 -6.99 -22.45 2.69
C THR A 196 -7.38 -22.69 4.14
N GLU A 197 -8.19 -23.73 4.35
CA GLU A 197 -8.46 -24.22 5.69
C GLU A 197 -7.17 -24.65 6.38
N SER A 198 -7.03 -24.27 7.66
CA SER A 198 -5.97 -24.82 8.50
C SER A 198 -6.25 -26.30 8.73
N ARG A 199 -5.25 -27.15 8.46
CA ARG A 199 -5.32 -28.59 8.79
C ARG A 199 -5.42 -28.88 10.29
N THR A 200 -5.22 -27.88 11.16
CA THR A 200 -5.03 -28.06 12.61
C THR A 200 -5.94 -27.17 13.47
N GLY A 201 -7.05 -26.65 12.94
CA GLY A 201 -7.99 -25.82 13.70
C GLY A 201 -7.47 -24.43 14.08
N SER A 202 -6.34 -24.01 13.52
CA SER A 202 -5.78 -22.66 13.67
C SER A 202 -6.55 -21.65 12.79
N PRO A 203 -6.49 -20.33 13.07
CA PRO A 203 -7.18 -19.31 12.29
C PRO A 203 -6.88 -19.42 10.78
N ARG A 204 -7.87 -19.12 9.93
CA ARG A 204 -7.77 -19.19 8.46
C ARG A 204 -6.71 -18.19 7.94
N PHE A 205 -5.80 -18.63 7.07
CA PHE A 205 -4.70 -17.79 6.52
C PHE A 205 -4.86 -17.47 5.04
N LEU A 206 -4.63 -16.20 4.66
CA LEU A 206 -4.77 -15.76 3.28
C LEU A 206 -3.85 -16.57 2.37
N THR A 207 -4.42 -17.16 1.31
CA THR A 207 -3.63 -17.89 0.31
C THR A 207 -3.19 -16.99 -0.82
N ARG A 208 -2.03 -17.31 -1.37
CA ARG A 208 -1.55 -16.66 -2.60
C ARG A 208 -2.51 -16.99 -3.75
N THR A 209 -2.71 -16.02 -4.62
CA THR A 209 -3.44 -16.18 -5.89
C THR A 209 -2.64 -16.96 -6.92
N ASP A 210 -3.29 -17.35 -8.01
CA ASP A 210 -2.72 -18.20 -9.07
C ASP A 210 -1.43 -17.64 -9.67
N GLY A 211 -0.38 -18.46 -9.68
CA GLY A 211 0.87 -18.19 -10.37
C GLY A 211 1.73 -19.46 -10.41
N PRO A 212 2.62 -19.65 -11.40
CA PRO A 212 3.43 -20.87 -11.52
C PRO A 212 4.49 -21.02 -10.42
N CYS A 213 4.58 -20.06 -9.49
CA CYS A 213 5.44 -20.17 -8.32
C CYS A 213 4.61 -20.40 -7.05
N THR A 214 4.54 -21.66 -6.60
CA THR A 214 3.91 -22.04 -5.32
C THR A 214 4.92 -22.26 -4.19
N PHE A 215 6.11 -21.67 -4.26
CA PHE A 215 7.16 -21.90 -3.27
C PHE A 215 6.75 -21.43 -1.86
N TRP A 216 6.99 -22.29 -0.88
CA TRP A 216 6.63 -22.16 0.54
C TRP A 216 7.91 -22.30 1.36
N VAL A 217 8.42 -21.21 1.96
CA VAL A 217 9.55 -21.31 2.92
C VAL A 217 9.43 -20.35 4.09
N ASN A 218 8.24 -20.34 4.70
CA ASN A 218 7.89 -20.04 6.09
C ASN A 218 6.41 -20.43 6.18
N GLU A 219 5.93 -21.05 7.25
CA GLU A 219 4.51 -21.44 7.31
C GLU A 219 3.57 -20.25 7.03
N HIS A 220 4.03 -19.01 7.32
CA HIS A 220 3.30 -17.78 7.06
C HIS A 220 4.17 -16.61 6.53
N TRP A 221 4.98 -16.80 5.47
CA TRP A 221 5.74 -15.78 4.69
C TRP A 221 7.23 -15.60 5.02
N LYS A 222 8.14 -15.97 4.09
CA LYS A 222 9.53 -15.48 3.97
C LYS A 222 9.97 -15.47 2.51
N PHE A 223 10.86 -14.53 2.20
CA PHE A 223 11.79 -14.49 1.06
C PHE A 223 13.20 -14.72 1.62
N PRO A 224 14.17 -15.37 0.92
CA PRO A 224 14.65 -14.95 -0.41
C PRO A 224 15.09 -16.09 -1.35
N ARG A 225 15.51 -15.71 -2.57
CA ARG A 225 15.98 -16.52 -3.73
C ARG A 225 14.82 -16.94 -4.64
N GLY A 226 14.90 -16.51 -5.89
CA GLY A 226 13.84 -16.67 -6.89
C GLY A 226 13.42 -18.13 -7.10
N CYS A 227 12.26 -18.29 -7.73
CA CYS A 227 11.71 -19.57 -8.18
C CYS A 227 12.72 -20.24 -9.14
N PRO A 228 13.60 -21.14 -8.64
CA PRO A 228 13.35 -22.57 -8.74
C PRO A 228 14.00 -23.38 -7.61
N TYR A 229 13.25 -23.88 -6.63
CA TYR A 229 13.67 -25.05 -5.84
C TYR A 229 12.43 -25.88 -5.47
N GLY A 230 12.39 -27.15 -5.90
CA GLY A 230 11.56 -28.19 -5.26
C GLY A 230 10.13 -28.47 -5.75
N LYS A 231 9.64 -27.95 -6.89
CA LYS A 231 8.28 -28.30 -7.39
C LYS A 231 8.27 -28.64 -8.90
N PRO A 232 8.38 -29.93 -9.28
CA PRO A 232 8.48 -30.37 -10.68
C PRO A 232 7.15 -30.37 -11.45
N ASP A 233 6.00 -30.34 -10.76
CA ASP A 233 4.69 -30.60 -11.38
C ASP A 233 3.97 -29.34 -11.91
N GLN A 234 4.55 -28.16 -11.73
CA GLN A 234 3.96 -26.91 -12.23
C GLN A 234 4.50 -26.57 -13.61
N LYS A 235 3.59 -26.29 -14.56
CA LYS A 235 3.95 -25.84 -15.91
C LYS A 235 4.76 -24.55 -15.79
N ARG A 236 6.06 -24.67 -16.02
CA ARG A 236 6.98 -23.53 -16.06
C ARG A 236 6.63 -22.68 -17.27
N TYR A 237 6.78 -21.36 -17.14
CA TYR A 237 6.80 -20.51 -18.31
C TYR A 237 7.93 -20.94 -19.24
N SER A 238 7.70 -20.75 -20.54
CA SER A 238 8.73 -20.98 -21.55
C SER A 238 10.00 -20.16 -21.26
N ILE A 239 11.17 -20.67 -21.65
CA ILE A 239 12.45 -19.98 -21.44
C ILE A 239 12.39 -18.59 -22.11
N GLY A 240 12.82 -17.55 -21.39
CA GLY A 240 12.81 -16.17 -21.89
C GLY A 240 11.43 -15.48 -21.83
N PHE A 241 10.37 -16.17 -21.40
CA PHE A 241 9.04 -15.58 -21.30
C PHE A 241 8.99 -14.42 -20.30
N LEU A 242 9.57 -14.60 -19.11
CA LEU A 242 9.56 -13.57 -18.07
C LEU A 242 10.32 -12.32 -18.55
N GLU A 243 11.46 -12.50 -19.21
CA GLU A 243 12.22 -11.41 -19.82
C GLU A 243 11.39 -10.65 -20.84
N LYS A 244 10.67 -11.36 -21.73
CA LYS A 244 9.80 -10.74 -22.74
C LYS A 244 8.61 -10.00 -22.12
N VAL A 245 7.92 -10.60 -21.16
CA VAL A 245 6.79 -9.95 -20.45
C VAL A 245 7.26 -8.70 -19.73
N THR A 246 8.35 -8.81 -18.96
CA THR A 246 8.90 -7.68 -18.20
C THR A 246 9.38 -6.55 -19.10
N ALA A 247 10.01 -6.87 -20.25
CA ALA A 247 10.39 -5.86 -21.24
C ALA A 247 9.16 -5.11 -21.79
N LEU A 248 8.06 -5.82 -22.12
CA LEU A 248 6.82 -5.20 -22.60
C LEU A 248 6.16 -4.32 -21.53
N MET A 249 6.14 -4.76 -20.27
CA MET A 249 5.63 -3.95 -19.15
C MET A 249 6.48 -2.70 -18.90
N LEU A 250 7.77 -2.71 -19.27
CA LEU A 250 8.67 -1.55 -19.14
C LEU A 250 8.67 -0.65 -20.39
N ALA A 251 8.27 -1.15 -21.56
CA ALA A 251 8.38 -0.42 -22.83
C ALA A 251 7.49 0.83 -22.91
N GLY A 252 6.39 0.88 -22.15
CA GLY A 252 5.56 2.09 -22.03
C GLY A 252 6.05 3.09 -20.97
N SER A 253 7.19 2.82 -20.32
CA SER A 253 7.79 3.74 -19.34
C SER A 253 8.35 4.96 -20.04
N THR A 254 7.89 6.15 -19.65
CA THR A 254 8.55 7.42 -19.96
C THR A 254 9.77 7.59 -19.07
N ALA A 255 10.76 6.70 -19.20
CA ALA A 255 12.05 6.91 -18.57
C ALA A 255 12.75 8.06 -19.31
N THR A 256 12.52 9.29 -18.86
CA THR A 256 13.39 10.42 -19.20
C THR A 256 14.79 10.03 -18.76
N THR A 257 15.69 9.79 -19.72
CA THR A 257 17.13 9.76 -19.49
C THR A 257 17.55 11.14 -19.02
N ALA A 258 17.41 11.40 -17.72
CA ALA A 258 18.05 12.54 -17.09
C ALA A 258 19.56 12.26 -17.09
N SER A 259 20.24 12.85 -18.08
CA SER A 259 21.67 13.12 -18.05
C SER A 259 22.01 13.79 -16.72
N VAL A 260 22.73 13.08 -15.86
CA VAL A 260 23.38 13.66 -14.69
C VAL A 260 24.66 14.33 -15.21
N ARG A 261 24.69 15.67 -15.22
CA ARG A 261 25.97 16.39 -15.12
C ARG A 261 26.37 16.44 -13.65
N ALA A 262 27.66 16.19 -13.45
CA ALA A 262 28.39 15.99 -12.20
C ALA A 262 28.21 17.13 -11.18
#